data_AF-A0AAE9T0F4-F1
#
_entry.id   AF-A0AAE9T0F4-F1
#
_cell.length_a   1.000
_cell.length_b   1.000
_cell.length_c   1.000
_cell.angle_alpha   90.00
_cell.angle_beta   90.00
_cell.angle_gamma   90.00
#
_symmetry.space_group_name_H-M   'P 1'
#
loop_
_entity.id
_entity.type
_entity.pdbx_description
1 polymer ?
#
loop_
_entity_poly.entity_id
_entity_poly.type
_entity_poly.pdbx_seq_one_letter_code
_entity_poly.pdbx_strand_id
1 'polypeptide(L)'
;MTHNNLDALMSTARIALEPLDAHYIAPQEAVFKSDYLTLLAALLLENGALNDNQHRLMTLLLQAINPSFPLSHYLQQASKLDADKLRHILDNLRRDQHASQALLFDFVVAQRIAGPLSTTTTERLSWIAKLTGLHEEQLLHINFWSMQLLGLTTRLVDFSNLAEEVNITACDSSLISNDPDKATFPQKGEFLIKGRYVYSVREHINKQSLMILLGSRHTSRTVYIHQSCIVFSIIMNEAKSNDLNYGKNGEPVFKIISLPAAFSAWQSFFYRELP
;
A
#
# COMPACT_ATOMS: atom_id res chain seq x y z
N MET A 1 -35.54 19.40 -8.80
CA MET A 1 -34.81 18.30 -8.15
C MET A 1 -33.34 18.63 -8.27
N THR A 2 -32.70 18.94 -7.14
CA THR A 2 -31.38 19.58 -7.07
C THR A 2 -30.27 18.57 -7.31
N HIS A 3 -29.28 18.91 -8.15
CA HIS A 3 -28.10 18.09 -8.48
C HIS A 3 -27.44 17.45 -7.23
N ASN A 4 -27.44 18.17 -6.10
CA ASN A 4 -26.84 17.71 -4.83
C ASN A 4 -27.40 16.38 -4.28
N ASN A 5 -28.64 15.99 -4.61
CA ASN A 5 -29.20 14.73 -4.11
C ASN A 5 -28.66 13.51 -4.88
N LEU A 6 -28.43 13.66 -6.19
CA LEU A 6 -27.87 12.59 -7.01
C LEU A 6 -26.40 12.34 -6.63
N ASP A 7 -25.63 13.39 -6.40
CA ASP A 7 -24.22 13.26 -5.99
C ASP A 7 -24.07 12.58 -4.62
N ALA A 8 -24.97 12.89 -3.68
CA ALA A 8 -25.02 12.22 -2.38
C ALA A 8 -25.36 10.73 -2.53
N LEU A 9 -26.40 10.40 -3.32
CA LEU A 9 -26.79 9.02 -3.59
C LEU A 9 -25.70 8.23 -4.33
N MET A 10 -25.05 8.83 -5.32
CA MET A 10 -23.92 8.26 -6.05
C MET A 10 -22.72 8.03 -5.13
N SER A 11 -22.41 8.97 -4.23
CA SER A 11 -21.35 8.79 -3.24
C SER A 11 -21.66 7.65 -2.28
N THR A 12 -22.89 7.54 -1.78
CA THR A 12 -23.30 6.43 -0.90
C THR A 12 -23.28 5.10 -1.63
N ALA A 13 -23.78 5.05 -2.87
CA ALA A 13 -23.75 3.86 -3.69
C ALA A 13 -22.31 3.43 -3.99
N ARG A 14 -21.42 4.37 -4.32
CA ARG A 14 -20.00 4.07 -4.57
C ARG A 14 -19.31 3.52 -3.33
N ILE A 15 -19.56 4.07 -2.14
CA ILE A 15 -19.05 3.52 -0.88
C ILE A 15 -19.48 2.06 -0.68
N ALA A 16 -20.73 1.74 -1.02
CA ALA A 16 -21.25 0.36 -0.92
C ALA A 16 -20.73 -0.58 -2.02
N LEU A 17 -20.46 -0.06 -3.22
CA LEU A 17 -19.98 -0.83 -4.37
C LEU A 17 -18.46 -1.01 -4.37
N GLU A 18 -17.73 -0.10 -3.74
CA GLU A 18 -16.27 -0.06 -3.67
C GLU A 18 -15.82 0.13 -2.21
N PRO A 19 -16.14 -0.82 -1.32
CA PRO A 19 -15.68 -0.73 0.06
C PRO A 19 -14.15 -0.81 0.11
N LEU A 20 -13.58 -0.18 1.13
CA LEU A 20 -12.18 -0.41 1.48
C LEU A 20 -11.98 -1.86 1.95
N ASP A 21 -10.76 -2.34 1.79
CA ASP A 21 -10.33 -3.60 2.40
C ASP A 21 -10.34 -3.48 3.93
N ALA A 22 -10.24 -4.62 4.62
CA ALA A 22 -10.17 -4.61 6.08
C ALA A 22 -8.99 -3.76 6.58
N HIS A 23 -9.30 -2.80 7.46
CA HIS A 23 -8.29 -1.92 8.03
C HIS A 23 -7.38 -2.66 9.01
N TYR A 24 -6.12 -2.23 9.14
CA TYR A 24 -5.13 -2.86 10.02
C TYR A 24 -5.62 -3.02 11.47
N ILE A 25 -6.36 -2.02 12.00
CA ILE A 25 -6.93 -2.06 13.36
C ILE A 25 -8.29 -2.76 13.46
N ALA A 26 -8.87 -3.25 12.36
CA ALA A 26 -10.15 -3.97 12.38
C ALA A 26 -10.20 -5.18 13.36
N PRO A 27 -9.12 -5.96 13.59
CA PRO A 27 -9.13 -7.03 14.58
C PRO A 27 -8.91 -6.55 16.03
N GLN A 28 -8.63 -5.26 16.26
CA GLN A 28 -8.34 -4.73 17.60
C GLN A 28 -9.62 -4.59 18.45
N GLU A 29 -9.43 -4.42 19.77
CA GLU A 29 -10.53 -4.23 20.70
C GLU A 29 -11.31 -2.93 20.44
N ALA A 30 -12.58 -2.91 20.85
CA ALA A 30 -13.47 -1.77 20.64
C ALA A 30 -12.95 -0.46 21.26
N VAL A 31 -12.27 -0.54 22.41
CA VAL A 31 -11.64 0.62 23.06
C VAL A 31 -10.53 1.19 22.19
N PHE A 32 -9.64 0.34 21.67
CA PHE A 32 -8.54 0.76 20.80
C PHE A 32 -9.05 1.39 19.50
N LYS A 33 -10.07 0.79 18.86
CA LYS A 33 -10.73 1.37 17.69
C LYS A 33 -11.33 2.75 18.00
N SER A 34 -11.98 2.89 19.15
CA SER A 34 -12.57 4.16 19.58
C SER A 34 -11.52 5.24 19.81
N ASP A 35 -10.41 4.88 20.45
CA ASP A 35 -9.28 5.77 20.71
C ASP A 35 -8.62 6.24 19.41
N TYR A 36 -8.34 5.31 18.50
CA TYR A 36 -7.82 5.60 17.16
C TYR A 36 -8.71 6.59 16.40
N LEU A 37 -10.01 6.29 16.30
CA LEU A 37 -10.97 7.10 15.56
C LEU A 37 -11.21 8.47 16.21
N THR A 38 -11.15 8.54 17.54
CA THR A 38 -11.23 9.81 18.28
C THR A 38 -10.03 10.69 17.97
N LEU A 39 -8.82 10.13 17.99
CA LEU A 39 -7.63 10.89 17.65
C LEU A 39 -7.64 11.32 16.18
N LEU A 40 -7.97 10.43 15.25
CA LEU A 40 -8.09 10.78 13.83
C LEU A 40 -9.09 11.93 13.61
N ALA A 41 -10.26 11.87 14.25
CA ALA A 41 -11.25 12.94 14.23
C ALA A 41 -10.71 14.25 14.81
N ALA A 42 -10.00 14.21 15.94
CA ALA A 42 -9.40 15.39 16.56
C ALA A 42 -8.34 16.04 15.67
N LEU A 43 -7.54 15.25 14.97
CA LEU A 43 -6.55 15.74 14.03
C LEU A 43 -7.21 16.44 12.83
N LEU A 44 -8.32 15.90 12.32
CA LEU A 44 -9.01 16.48 11.18
C LEU A 44 -9.80 17.76 11.55
N LEU A 45 -10.34 17.83 12.77
CA LEU A 45 -11.12 18.98 13.24
C LEU A 45 -10.28 20.23 13.55
N GLU A 46 -8.96 20.14 13.53
CA GLU A 46 -8.07 21.29 13.76
C GLU A 46 -8.38 22.46 12.84
N ASN A 47 -8.62 22.18 11.56
CA ASN A 47 -8.88 23.21 10.54
C ASN A 47 -10.36 23.64 10.53
N GLY A 48 -11.13 23.27 11.55
CA GLY A 48 -12.56 23.51 11.65
C GLY A 48 -13.39 22.28 11.29
N ALA A 49 -14.56 22.50 10.69
CA ALA A 49 -15.43 21.40 10.29
C ALA A 49 -14.80 20.58 9.17
N LEU A 50 -15.08 19.27 9.17
CA LEU A 50 -14.71 18.40 8.06
C LEU A 50 -15.36 18.88 6.77
N ASN A 51 -14.58 18.96 5.69
CA ASN A 51 -15.17 19.12 4.36
C ASN A 51 -15.81 17.81 3.86
N ASP A 52 -16.59 17.90 2.79
CA ASP A 52 -17.33 16.76 2.23
C ASP A 52 -16.43 15.57 1.89
N ASN A 53 -15.23 15.82 1.37
CA ASN A 53 -14.30 14.76 1.01
C ASN A 53 -13.73 14.05 2.24
N GLN A 54 -13.35 14.81 3.27
CA GLN A 54 -12.89 14.26 4.54
C GLN A 54 -14.01 13.46 5.23
N HIS A 55 -15.23 13.97 5.20
CA HIS A 55 -16.39 13.25 5.76
C HIS A 55 -16.65 11.92 5.02
N ARG A 56 -16.55 11.91 3.69
CA ARG A 56 -16.67 10.68 2.88
C ARG A 56 -15.57 9.67 3.20
N LEU A 57 -14.33 10.13 3.30
CA LEU A 57 -13.18 9.28 3.64
C LEU A 57 -13.35 8.66 5.04
N MET A 58 -13.76 9.45 6.03
CA MET A 58 -14.04 8.95 7.38
C MET A 58 -15.16 7.91 7.37
N THR A 59 -16.18 8.08 6.54
CA THR A 59 -17.26 7.11 6.40
C THR A 59 -16.77 5.78 5.81
N LEU A 60 -15.88 5.84 4.81
CA LEU A 60 -15.22 4.66 4.24
C LEU A 60 -14.36 3.93 5.28
N LEU A 61 -13.53 4.68 6.02
CA LEU A 61 -12.68 4.12 7.07
C LEU A 61 -13.49 3.46 8.20
N LEU A 62 -14.63 4.05 8.59
CA LEU A 62 -15.51 3.45 9.59
C LEU A 62 -16.04 2.10 9.14
N GLN A 63 -16.38 1.92 7.87
CA GLN A 63 -16.79 0.61 7.36
C GLN A 63 -15.65 -0.41 7.40
N ALA A 64 -14.43 0.02 7.03
CA ALA A 64 -13.24 -0.82 7.03
C ALA A 64 -12.78 -1.26 8.45
N ILE A 65 -12.93 -0.38 9.43
CA ILE A 65 -12.56 -0.61 10.84
C ILE A 65 -13.68 -1.35 11.60
N ASN A 66 -14.92 -1.15 11.16
CA ASN A 66 -16.14 -1.67 11.77
C ASN A 66 -16.20 -1.44 13.30
N PRO A 67 -16.31 -0.18 13.75
CA PRO A 67 -16.39 0.14 15.16
C PRO A 67 -17.85 0.20 15.66
N SER A 68 -18.03 0.30 16.98
CA SER A 68 -19.35 0.25 17.62
C SER A 68 -20.22 1.49 17.45
N PHE A 69 -19.64 2.64 17.07
CA PHE A 69 -20.33 3.94 17.05
C PHE A 69 -20.23 4.63 15.68
N PRO A 70 -21.19 5.52 15.34
CA PRO A 70 -21.13 6.31 14.12
C PRO A 70 -20.11 7.46 14.20
N LEU A 71 -19.78 8.07 13.06
CA LEU A 71 -18.84 9.20 12.96
C LEU A 71 -19.12 10.34 13.94
N SER A 72 -20.40 10.70 14.11
CA SER A 72 -20.83 11.80 14.99
C SER A 72 -20.36 11.62 16.43
N HIS A 73 -20.31 10.38 16.92
CA HIS A 73 -19.79 10.06 18.26
C HIS A 73 -18.30 10.41 18.37
N TYR A 74 -17.49 10.03 17.38
CA TYR A 74 -16.05 10.32 17.40
C TYR A 74 -15.73 11.81 17.27
N LEU A 75 -16.51 12.55 16.46
CA LEU A 75 -16.41 14.01 16.38
C LEU A 75 -16.72 14.69 17.72
N GLN A 76 -17.75 14.21 18.44
CA GLN A 76 -18.09 14.70 19.77
C GLN A 76 -17.04 14.33 20.83
N GLN A 77 -16.42 13.16 20.72
CA GLN A 77 -15.34 12.76 21.62
C GLN A 77 -14.06 13.56 21.35
N ALA A 78 -13.77 13.84 20.08
CA ALA A 78 -12.64 14.67 19.67
C ALA A 78 -12.75 16.10 20.23
N SER A 79 -13.94 16.71 20.22
CA SER A 79 -14.15 18.04 20.80
C SER A 79 -14.01 18.09 22.33
N LYS A 80 -14.01 16.93 23.00
CA LYS A 80 -13.85 16.78 24.45
C LYS A 80 -12.50 16.15 24.83
N LEU A 81 -11.58 16.05 23.88
CA LEU A 81 -10.29 15.41 24.10
C LEU A 81 -9.43 16.31 25.01
N ASP A 82 -9.08 15.80 26.18
CA ASP A 82 -8.15 16.44 27.11
C ASP A 82 -6.73 15.85 27.00
N ALA A 83 -5.78 16.44 27.72
CA ALA A 83 -4.37 16.05 27.68
C ALA A 83 -4.14 14.62 28.20
N ASP A 84 -4.87 14.21 29.24
CA ASP A 84 -4.70 12.88 29.86
C ASP A 84 -5.20 11.78 28.93
N LYS A 85 -6.37 12.00 28.30
CA LYS A 85 -6.92 11.09 27.30
C LYS A 85 -6.05 11.07 26.04
N LEU A 86 -5.57 12.22 25.55
CA LEU A 86 -4.64 12.24 24.42
C LEU A 86 -3.37 11.45 24.72
N ARG A 87 -2.78 11.63 25.90
CA ARG A 87 -1.61 10.86 26.33
C ARG A 87 -1.89 9.36 26.35
N HIS A 88 -3.04 8.95 26.91
CA HIS A 88 -3.45 7.55 26.92
C HIS A 88 -3.52 6.95 25.50
N ILE A 89 -4.16 7.66 24.56
CA ILE A 89 -4.29 7.21 23.17
C ILE A 89 -2.91 7.07 22.52
N LEU A 90 -2.04 8.08 22.69
CA LEU A 90 -0.69 8.06 22.13
C LEU A 90 0.17 6.94 22.72
N ASP A 91 0.07 6.67 24.02
CA ASP A 91 0.79 5.57 24.67
C ASP A 91 0.31 4.20 24.15
N ASN A 92 -0.99 4.04 23.88
CA ASN A 92 -1.53 2.82 23.27
C ASN A 92 -1.04 2.64 21.83
N LEU A 93 -1.08 3.71 21.02
CA LEU A 93 -0.60 3.68 19.65
C LEU A 93 0.89 3.39 19.56
N ARG A 94 1.70 3.96 20.47
CA ARG A 94 3.14 3.73 20.51
C ARG A 94 3.52 2.25 20.70
N ARG A 95 2.66 1.45 21.33
CA ARG A 95 2.87 0.00 21.51
C ARG A 95 2.63 -0.79 20.21
N ASP A 96 1.89 -0.23 19.26
CA ASP A 96 1.62 -0.81 17.95
C ASP A 96 2.02 0.18 16.85
N GLN A 97 3.29 0.09 16.42
CA GLN A 97 3.84 1.00 15.41
C GLN A 97 3.07 0.94 14.07
N HIS A 98 2.49 -0.20 13.70
CA HIS A 98 1.69 -0.31 12.48
C HIS A 98 0.36 0.44 12.63
N ALA A 99 -0.28 0.41 13.80
CA ALA A 99 -1.46 1.23 14.05
C ALA A 99 -1.12 2.73 14.01
N SER A 100 0.04 3.12 14.56
CA SER A 100 0.54 4.49 14.47
C SER A 100 0.79 4.92 13.02
N GLN A 101 1.39 4.03 12.23
CA GLN A 101 1.66 4.27 10.81
C GLN A 101 0.36 4.38 10.01
N ALA A 102 -0.63 3.52 10.28
CA ALA A 102 -1.96 3.57 9.67
C ALA A 102 -2.68 4.89 9.99
N LEU A 103 -2.62 5.34 11.25
CA LEU A 103 -3.23 6.61 11.68
C LEU A 103 -2.69 7.79 10.89
N LEU A 104 -1.36 7.89 10.81
CA LEU A 104 -0.73 8.98 10.07
C LEU A 104 -1.00 8.88 8.56
N PHE A 105 -1.07 7.66 8.01
CA PHE A 105 -1.41 7.47 6.62
C PHE A 105 -2.83 7.96 6.31
N ASP A 106 -3.83 7.49 7.06
CA ASP A 106 -5.22 7.91 6.91
C ASP A 106 -5.38 9.41 7.06
N PHE A 107 -4.69 10.00 8.04
CA PHE A 107 -4.71 11.45 8.25
C PHE A 107 -4.06 12.22 7.09
N VAL A 108 -2.90 11.77 6.58
CA VAL A 108 -2.23 12.40 5.42
C VAL A 108 -3.10 12.31 4.17
N VAL A 109 -3.73 11.15 3.91
CA VAL A 109 -4.66 10.97 2.79
C VAL A 109 -5.84 11.93 2.92
N ALA A 110 -6.46 12.01 4.11
CA ALA A 110 -7.58 12.92 4.38
C ALA A 110 -7.23 14.40 4.20
N GLN A 111 -6.03 14.81 4.61
CA GLN A 111 -5.57 16.19 4.44
C GLN A 111 -5.25 16.49 2.97
N ARG A 112 -4.57 15.57 2.27
CA ARG A 112 -4.18 15.77 0.86
C ARG A 112 -5.35 15.81 -0.11
N ILE A 113 -6.44 15.10 0.17
CA ILE A 113 -7.68 15.19 -0.63
C ILE A 113 -8.31 16.59 -0.52
N ALA A 114 -8.08 17.30 0.58
CA ALA A 114 -8.55 18.68 0.77
C ALA A 114 -7.65 19.73 0.10
N GLY A 115 -6.39 19.39 -0.18
CA GLY A 115 -5.40 20.28 -0.78
C GLY A 115 -3.97 19.97 -0.31
N PRO A 116 -2.98 20.81 -0.68
CA PRO A 116 -1.60 20.65 -0.20
C PRO A 116 -1.51 20.71 1.33
N LEU A 117 -0.59 19.94 1.91
CA LEU A 117 -0.36 19.97 3.35
C LEU A 117 0.17 21.35 3.78
N SER A 118 -0.46 21.97 4.78
CA SER A 118 0.03 23.20 5.38
C SER A 118 1.30 22.95 6.21
N THR A 119 2.06 24.01 6.50
CA THR A 119 3.21 23.94 7.41
C THR A 119 2.80 23.47 8.80
N THR A 120 1.70 24.00 9.34
CA THR A 120 1.14 23.60 10.65
C THR A 120 0.76 22.12 10.68
N THR A 121 0.10 21.62 9.63
CA THR A 121 -0.24 20.19 9.50
C THR A 121 1.03 19.33 9.45
N THR A 122 2.06 19.78 8.74
CA THR A 122 3.34 19.07 8.61
C THR A 122 4.10 19.01 9.93
N GLU A 123 4.14 20.11 10.69
CA GLU A 123 4.75 20.14 12.03
C GLU A 123 4.04 19.17 12.98
N ARG A 124 2.70 19.16 12.96
CA ARG A 124 1.90 18.26 13.78
C ARG A 124 2.11 16.79 13.44
N LEU A 125 2.17 16.45 12.16
CA LEU A 125 2.55 15.12 11.69
C LEU A 125 3.90 14.69 12.30
N SER A 126 4.89 15.60 12.29
CA SER A 126 6.20 15.35 12.90
C SER A 126 6.11 15.10 14.41
N TRP A 127 5.29 15.87 15.14
CA TRP A 127 5.07 15.67 16.57
C TRP A 127 4.43 14.32 16.89
N ILE A 128 3.36 13.97 16.18
CA ILE A 128 2.65 12.69 16.42
C ILE A 128 3.55 11.52 16.06
N ALA A 129 4.28 11.61 14.94
CA ALA A 129 5.26 10.60 14.55
C ALA A 129 6.30 10.37 15.66
N LYS A 130 6.86 11.45 16.22
CA LYS A 130 7.82 11.37 17.33
C LYS A 130 7.20 10.74 18.57
N LEU A 131 5.99 11.15 18.96
CA LEU A 131 5.31 10.66 20.16
C LEU A 131 4.88 9.20 20.04
N THR A 132 4.53 8.75 18.84
CA THR A 132 4.18 7.36 18.54
C THR A 132 5.40 6.48 18.21
N GLY A 133 6.59 7.06 18.14
CA GLY A 133 7.83 6.33 17.89
C GLY A 133 8.01 5.88 16.44
N LEU A 134 7.44 6.60 15.48
CA LEU A 134 7.70 6.39 14.06
C LEU A 134 9.01 7.07 13.65
N HIS A 135 9.79 6.38 12.82
CA HIS A 135 11.07 6.87 12.31
C HIS A 135 10.91 7.42 10.88
N GLU A 136 12.00 7.97 10.36
CA GLU A 136 12.04 8.63 9.05
C GLU A 136 11.58 7.71 7.92
N GLU A 137 11.98 6.45 7.94
CA GLU A 137 11.59 5.44 6.94
C GLU A 137 10.07 5.24 6.87
N GLN A 138 9.38 5.12 8.01
CA GLN A 138 7.92 5.00 8.02
C GLN A 138 7.24 6.26 7.49
N LEU A 139 7.78 7.44 7.77
CA LEU A 139 7.27 8.72 7.25
C LEU A 139 7.46 8.84 5.74
N LEU A 140 8.58 8.35 5.22
CA LEU A 140 8.82 8.25 3.78
C LEU A 140 7.84 7.30 3.11
N HIS A 141 7.56 6.13 3.71
CA HIS A 141 6.51 5.24 3.22
C HIS A 141 5.13 5.91 3.22
N ILE A 142 4.76 6.62 4.29
CA ILE A 142 3.48 7.35 4.37
C ILE A 142 3.41 8.39 3.24
N ASN A 143 4.48 9.16 3.04
CA ASN A 143 4.52 10.18 1.99
C ASN A 143 4.41 9.55 0.60
N PHE A 144 5.21 8.52 0.32
CA PHE A 144 5.21 7.81 -0.95
C PHE A 144 3.83 7.24 -1.29
N TRP A 145 3.29 6.40 -0.41
CA TRP A 145 2.05 5.68 -0.67
C TRP A 145 0.83 6.59 -0.67
N SER A 146 0.82 7.68 0.10
CA SER A 146 -0.30 8.64 0.07
C SER A 146 -0.31 9.44 -1.23
N MET A 147 0.85 9.77 -1.79
CA MET A 147 0.95 10.41 -3.09
C MET A 147 0.55 9.45 -4.22
N GLN A 148 1.01 8.20 -4.17
CA GLN A 148 0.61 7.15 -5.12
C GLN A 148 -0.89 6.92 -5.12
N LEU A 149 -1.51 6.79 -3.93
CA LEU A 149 -2.95 6.56 -3.77
C LEU A 149 -3.78 7.69 -4.39
N LEU A 150 -3.28 8.92 -4.30
CA LEU A 150 -3.97 10.11 -4.78
C LEU A 150 -3.60 10.48 -6.23
N GLY A 151 -2.81 9.66 -6.92
CA GLY A 151 -2.36 9.93 -8.30
C GLY A 151 -1.50 11.20 -8.42
N LEU A 152 -0.86 11.63 -7.33
CA LEU A 152 0.02 12.79 -7.35
C LEU A 152 1.35 12.40 -7.99
N THR A 153 1.85 13.23 -8.90
CA THR A 153 3.11 12.98 -9.61
C THR A 153 4.27 12.85 -8.62
N THR A 154 4.78 11.63 -8.43
CA THR A 154 6.02 11.36 -7.70
C THR A 154 7.09 10.88 -8.65
N ARG A 155 8.31 11.40 -8.55
CA ARG A 155 9.44 10.76 -9.20
C ARG A 155 9.88 9.60 -8.31
N LEU A 156 9.75 8.37 -8.81
CA LEU A 156 10.15 7.18 -8.05
C LEU A 156 11.57 7.33 -7.48
N VAL A 157 12.50 7.94 -8.21
CA VAL A 157 13.90 8.12 -7.79
C VAL A 157 14.07 8.82 -6.43
N ASP A 158 13.12 9.69 -6.06
CA ASP A 158 13.12 10.42 -4.79
C ASP A 158 12.92 9.47 -3.59
N PHE A 159 12.46 8.24 -3.84
CA PHE A 159 12.17 7.20 -2.86
C PHE A 159 13.05 5.94 -3.05
N SER A 160 14.21 6.11 -3.69
CA SER A 160 15.16 5.01 -3.95
C SER A 160 15.66 4.29 -2.69
N ASN A 161 15.65 4.98 -1.55
CA ASN A 161 16.01 4.43 -0.25
C ASN A 161 14.97 3.45 0.32
N LEU A 162 13.72 3.49 -0.17
CA LEU A 162 12.69 2.52 0.18
C LEU A 162 12.74 1.26 -0.70
N ALA A 163 13.60 1.26 -1.72
CA ALA A 163 13.61 0.21 -2.72
C ALA A 163 14.43 -1.01 -2.25
N GLU A 164 13.78 -2.17 -2.18
CA GLU A 164 14.39 -3.45 -1.84
C GLU A 164 14.53 -4.35 -3.08
N GLU A 165 15.55 -5.20 -3.09
CA GLU A 165 15.81 -6.13 -4.19
C GLU A 165 14.99 -7.41 -4.04
N VAL A 166 14.31 -7.79 -5.11
CA VAL A 166 13.64 -9.09 -5.21
C VAL A 166 14.55 -10.06 -5.93
N ASN A 167 14.96 -11.10 -5.22
CA ASN A 167 15.90 -12.10 -5.71
C ASN A 167 15.19 -13.38 -6.16
N ILE A 168 15.77 -14.04 -7.13
CA ILE A 168 15.33 -15.36 -7.57
C ILE A 168 15.52 -16.34 -6.43
N THR A 169 14.44 -17.04 -6.07
CA THR A 169 14.46 -18.03 -4.99
C THR A 169 14.71 -19.45 -5.51
N ALA A 170 14.28 -19.73 -6.74
CA ALA A 170 14.51 -21.01 -7.41
C ALA A 170 14.67 -20.80 -8.92
N CYS A 171 15.54 -21.60 -9.53
CA CYS A 171 15.77 -21.63 -10.96
C CYS A 171 15.81 -23.09 -11.41
N ASP A 172 14.79 -23.50 -12.16
CA ASP A 172 14.56 -24.88 -12.57
C ASP A 172 14.56 -24.98 -14.10
N SER A 173 15.17 -26.03 -14.65
CA SER A 173 15.16 -26.31 -16.08
C SER A 173 14.34 -27.57 -16.37
N SER A 174 13.33 -27.47 -17.23
CA SER A 174 12.44 -28.57 -17.58
C SER A 174 12.27 -28.68 -19.10
N LEU A 175 11.87 -29.86 -19.58
CA LEU A 175 11.58 -30.08 -21.02
C LEU A 175 10.18 -29.63 -21.43
N ILE A 176 9.34 -29.24 -20.46
CA ILE A 176 7.94 -28.86 -20.68
C ILE A 176 7.62 -27.65 -19.80
N SER A 177 7.12 -26.57 -20.39
CA SER A 177 6.62 -25.39 -19.66
C SER A 177 5.27 -25.70 -19.02
N ASN A 178 5.27 -26.41 -17.89
CA ASN A 178 4.06 -26.84 -17.20
C ASN A 178 3.67 -25.97 -16.00
N ASP A 179 4.34 -24.83 -15.76
CA ASP A 179 3.97 -23.98 -14.63
C ASP A 179 2.70 -23.16 -14.97
N PRO A 180 1.57 -23.40 -14.29
CA PRO A 180 0.34 -22.65 -14.52
C PRO A 180 0.47 -21.19 -14.09
N ASP A 181 1.44 -20.84 -13.23
CA ASP A 181 1.62 -19.51 -12.66
C ASP A 181 2.58 -18.64 -13.50
N LYS A 182 2.65 -18.90 -14.82
CA LYS A 182 3.54 -18.14 -15.71
C LYS A 182 3.10 -16.67 -15.74
N ALA A 183 3.90 -15.80 -15.16
CA ALA A 183 3.71 -14.37 -15.15
C ALA A 183 4.46 -13.69 -16.31
N THR A 184 3.90 -12.59 -16.82
CA THR A 184 4.65 -11.64 -17.64
C THR A 184 5.67 -10.93 -16.77
N PHE A 185 6.85 -10.61 -17.31
CA PHE A 185 7.80 -9.77 -16.58
C PHE A 185 7.18 -8.42 -16.24
N PRO A 186 7.33 -7.95 -14.99
CA PRO A 186 6.67 -6.74 -14.58
C PRO A 186 7.32 -5.52 -15.22
N GLN A 187 6.57 -4.43 -15.29
CA GLN A 187 7.01 -3.14 -15.77
C GLN A 187 7.34 -2.20 -14.61
N LYS A 188 8.18 -1.20 -14.86
CA LYS A 188 8.43 -0.14 -13.88
C LYS A 188 7.12 0.61 -13.58
N GLY A 189 6.78 0.74 -12.30
CA GLY A 189 5.54 1.35 -11.84
C GLY A 189 4.37 0.37 -11.72
N GLU A 190 4.53 -0.89 -12.13
CA GLU A 190 3.48 -1.90 -11.99
C GLU A 190 3.26 -2.26 -10.51
N PHE A 191 2.00 -2.40 -10.12
CA PHE A 191 1.63 -2.88 -8.79
C PHE A 191 1.49 -4.41 -8.80
N LEU A 192 2.26 -5.08 -7.95
CA LEU A 192 2.25 -6.53 -7.79
C LEU A 192 1.58 -6.90 -6.47
N ILE A 193 0.74 -7.93 -6.51
CA ILE A 193 0.10 -8.49 -5.31
C ILE A 193 1.06 -9.49 -4.65
N LYS A 194 1.01 -9.62 -3.33
CA LYS A 194 1.67 -10.71 -2.59
C LYS A 194 1.41 -12.07 -3.26
N GLY A 195 2.48 -12.82 -3.55
CA GLY A 195 2.34 -14.11 -4.20
C GLY A 195 3.63 -14.68 -4.78
N ARG A 196 3.49 -15.82 -5.45
CA ARG A 196 4.52 -16.51 -6.22
C ARG A 196 4.45 -16.05 -7.67
N TYR A 197 5.58 -15.65 -8.24
CA TYR A 197 5.68 -15.27 -9.65
C TYR A 197 6.72 -16.13 -10.35
N VAL A 198 6.34 -16.73 -11.48
CA VAL A 198 7.21 -17.61 -12.24
C VAL A 198 7.44 -17.05 -13.64
N TYR A 199 8.70 -16.79 -13.95
CA TYR A 199 9.10 -16.31 -15.27
C TYR A 199 9.82 -17.41 -16.03
N SER A 200 9.22 -17.86 -17.14
CA SER A 200 9.75 -18.99 -17.92
C SER A 200 10.21 -18.54 -19.30
N VAL A 201 11.45 -18.86 -19.64
CA VAL A 201 12.07 -18.60 -20.95
C VAL A 201 12.30 -19.92 -21.68
N ARG A 202 12.06 -19.92 -22.99
CA ARG A 202 12.34 -21.08 -23.85
C ARG A 202 13.79 -21.05 -24.29
N GLU A 203 14.51 -22.13 -24.05
CA GLU A 203 15.87 -22.33 -24.55
C GLU A 203 15.84 -22.76 -26.02
N HIS A 204 16.62 -22.06 -26.86
CA HIS A 204 16.91 -22.53 -28.20
C HIS A 204 18.15 -23.42 -28.16
N ILE A 205 17.95 -24.73 -28.29
CA ILE A 205 19.05 -25.70 -28.39
C ILE A 205 19.83 -25.40 -29.68
N ASN A 206 21.12 -25.10 -29.53
CA ASN A 206 21.99 -24.79 -30.67
C ASN A 206 22.10 -26.02 -31.59
N LYS A 207 22.02 -25.80 -32.91
CA LYS A 207 21.83 -26.83 -33.96
C LYS A 207 22.98 -27.86 -34.11
N GLN A 208 23.97 -27.89 -33.21
CA GLN A 208 25.11 -28.80 -33.28
C GLN A 208 24.95 -30.06 -32.42
N SER A 209 24.03 -30.09 -31.45
CA SER A 209 23.68 -31.31 -30.71
C SER A 209 22.51 -32.03 -31.38
N LEU A 210 22.78 -32.58 -32.57
CA LEU A 210 21.87 -33.51 -33.26
C LEU A 210 21.69 -34.78 -32.41
N MET A 211 20.44 -35.22 -32.27
CA MET A 211 20.01 -36.60 -31.95
C MET A 211 19.83 -37.05 -30.49
N ILE A 212 19.38 -36.20 -29.55
CA ILE A 212 18.65 -36.70 -28.35
C ILE A 212 17.48 -35.75 -28.00
N LEU A 213 16.26 -36.19 -28.32
CA LEU A 213 14.92 -35.67 -27.95
C LEU A 213 14.47 -34.27 -28.45
N LEU A 214 13.40 -34.28 -29.26
CA LEU A 214 12.56 -33.15 -29.69
C LEU A 214 11.79 -32.49 -28.51
N GLY A 215 12.49 -31.92 -27.54
CA GLY A 215 11.92 -31.11 -26.47
C GLY A 215 12.60 -29.76 -26.39
N SER A 216 11.85 -28.67 -26.48
CA SER A 216 12.37 -27.35 -26.11
C SER A 216 12.60 -27.34 -24.60
N ARG A 217 13.84 -27.09 -24.15
CA ARG A 217 14.09 -26.84 -22.73
C ARG A 217 13.52 -25.48 -22.34
N HIS A 218 13.03 -25.39 -21.13
CA HIS A 218 12.49 -24.19 -20.51
C HIS A 218 13.22 -23.97 -19.20
N THR A 219 13.71 -22.75 -18.99
CA THR A 219 14.24 -22.34 -17.69
C THR A 219 13.25 -21.41 -17.02
N SER A 220 12.83 -21.80 -15.82
CA SER A 220 11.81 -21.15 -15.00
C SER A 220 12.46 -20.54 -13.77
N ARG A 221 12.23 -19.25 -13.56
CA ARG A 221 12.76 -18.47 -12.44
C ARG A 221 11.60 -18.07 -11.53
N THR A 222 11.66 -18.49 -10.28
CA THR A 222 10.62 -18.21 -9.28
C THR A 222 11.08 -17.09 -8.37
N VAL A 223 10.22 -16.10 -8.16
CA VAL A 223 10.36 -15.08 -7.12
C VAL A 223 9.14 -15.09 -6.20
N TYR A 224 9.34 -14.72 -4.94
CA TYR A 224 8.26 -14.55 -3.97
C TYR A 224 8.15 -13.09 -3.56
N ILE A 225 6.93 -12.57 -3.65
CA ILE A 225 6.58 -11.24 -3.18
C ILE A 225 5.84 -11.43 -1.85
N HIS A 226 6.46 -11.01 -0.75
CA HIS A 226 5.93 -11.23 0.60
C HIS A 226 4.84 -10.23 1.02
N GLN A 227 4.84 -9.05 0.42
CA GLN A 227 3.87 -7.98 0.60
C GLN A 227 3.57 -7.36 -0.76
N SER A 228 2.33 -6.95 -1.00
CA SER A 228 1.99 -6.23 -2.23
C SER A 228 2.87 -5.00 -2.37
N CYS A 229 3.26 -4.63 -3.59
CA CYS A 229 4.33 -3.67 -3.80
C CYS A 229 4.22 -2.98 -5.16
N ILE A 230 4.96 -1.90 -5.34
CA ILE A 230 5.15 -1.28 -6.66
C ILE A 230 6.57 -1.50 -7.15
N VAL A 231 6.70 -1.80 -8.45
CA VAL A 231 8.01 -2.05 -9.06
C VAL A 231 8.75 -0.74 -9.29
N PHE A 232 9.85 -0.57 -8.56
CA PHE A 232 10.68 0.63 -8.60
C PHE A 232 11.59 0.66 -9.84
N SER A 233 12.27 -0.45 -10.13
CA SER A 233 13.15 -0.58 -11.29
C SER A 233 13.34 -2.04 -11.72
N ILE A 234 13.55 -2.25 -13.02
CA ILE A 234 13.82 -3.56 -13.59
C ILE A 234 15.33 -3.75 -13.70
N ILE A 235 15.86 -4.84 -13.11
CA ILE A 235 17.28 -5.20 -13.18
C ILE A 235 17.48 -6.25 -14.29
N MET A 236 16.61 -7.25 -14.31
CA MET A 236 16.50 -8.27 -15.35
C MET A 236 15.50 -7.83 -16.41
N ASN A 237 15.99 -7.12 -17.43
CA ASN A 237 15.18 -6.77 -18.59
C ASN A 237 15.00 -7.99 -19.52
N GLU A 238 14.22 -7.83 -20.58
CA GLU A 238 13.93 -8.90 -21.55
C GLU A 238 15.22 -9.53 -22.13
N ALA A 239 16.24 -8.72 -22.44
CA ALA A 239 17.52 -9.21 -22.94
C ALA A 239 18.25 -10.12 -21.92
N LYS A 240 18.34 -9.70 -20.66
CA LYS A 240 18.93 -10.50 -19.59
C LYS A 240 18.10 -11.72 -19.21
N SER A 241 16.78 -11.62 -19.32
CA SER A 241 15.88 -12.76 -19.11
C SER A 241 16.15 -13.88 -20.11
N ASN A 242 16.45 -13.51 -21.36
CA ASN A 242 16.83 -14.43 -22.42
C ASN A 242 18.26 -14.97 -22.31
N ASP A 243 19.10 -14.41 -21.44
CA ASP A 243 20.44 -14.93 -21.16
C ASP A 243 20.38 -16.04 -20.10
N LEU A 244 20.83 -17.24 -20.46
CA LEU A 244 20.88 -18.39 -19.56
C LEU A 244 21.99 -18.28 -18.50
N ASN A 245 22.95 -17.38 -18.69
CA ASN A 245 23.99 -17.11 -17.70
C ASN A 245 23.53 -16.15 -16.60
N TYR A 246 22.41 -15.44 -16.82
CA TYR A 246 21.82 -14.48 -15.91
C TYR A 246 20.52 -15.03 -15.30
N GLY A 247 20.18 -14.56 -14.10
CA GLY A 247 18.99 -14.97 -13.37
C GLY A 247 19.17 -16.32 -12.68
N LYS A 248 20.30 -16.51 -11.99
CA LYS A 248 20.56 -17.65 -11.10
C LYS A 248 19.91 -17.44 -9.73
N ASN A 249 19.80 -18.51 -8.96
CA ASN A 249 19.31 -18.42 -7.57
C ASN A 249 20.13 -17.39 -6.78
N GLY A 250 19.44 -16.48 -6.09
CA GLY A 250 20.00 -15.37 -5.34
C GLY A 250 20.26 -14.10 -6.15
N GLU A 251 20.15 -14.12 -7.47
CA GLU A 251 20.35 -12.91 -8.29
C GLU A 251 19.11 -11.99 -8.29
N PRO A 252 19.31 -10.66 -8.28
CA PRO A 252 18.22 -9.70 -8.24
C PRO A 252 17.54 -9.55 -9.61
N VAL A 253 16.21 -9.56 -9.58
CA VAL A 253 15.36 -9.46 -10.78
C VAL A 253 14.85 -8.03 -10.98
N PHE A 254 14.37 -7.40 -9.92
CA PHE A 254 13.88 -6.04 -9.92
C PHE A 254 13.93 -5.48 -8.50
N LYS A 255 13.76 -4.17 -8.37
CA LYS A 255 13.58 -3.50 -7.08
C LYS A 255 12.11 -3.15 -6.89
N ILE A 256 11.62 -3.26 -5.66
CA ILE A 256 10.25 -2.92 -5.29
C ILE A 256 10.23 -1.93 -4.13
N ILE A 257 9.13 -1.20 -3.99
CA ILE A 257 8.76 -0.55 -2.72
C ILE A 257 7.56 -1.31 -2.19
N SER A 258 7.70 -1.95 -1.04
CA SER A 258 6.63 -2.72 -0.41
C SER A 258 5.54 -1.81 0.16
N LEU A 259 4.28 -2.26 0.08
CA LEU A 259 3.12 -1.66 0.71
C LEU A 259 3.08 -2.12 2.18
N PRO A 260 3.30 -1.22 3.15
CA PRO A 260 3.22 -1.58 4.56
C PRO A 260 1.86 -2.21 4.90
N ALA A 261 1.87 -3.24 5.75
CA ALA A 261 0.65 -3.90 6.22
C ALA A 261 -0.33 -2.92 6.91
N ALA A 262 0.20 -1.84 7.49
CA ALA A 262 -0.59 -0.74 8.05
C ALA A 262 -1.56 -0.10 7.05
N PHE A 263 -1.27 -0.17 5.74
CA PHE A 263 -2.06 0.47 4.68
C PHE A 263 -3.03 -0.52 4.01
N SER A 264 -3.29 -1.66 4.63
CA SER A 264 -4.08 -2.77 4.05
C SER A 264 -5.44 -2.33 3.52
N ALA A 265 -6.12 -1.39 4.19
CA ALA A 265 -7.44 -0.87 3.79
C ALA A 265 -7.46 -0.32 2.36
N TRP A 266 -6.32 0.19 1.89
CA TRP A 266 -6.19 0.91 0.64
C TRP A 266 -5.67 0.03 -0.50
N GLN A 267 -5.38 -1.25 -0.24
CA GLN A 267 -4.71 -2.14 -1.19
C GLN A 267 -5.45 -2.23 -2.53
N SER A 268 -6.77 -2.41 -2.51
CA SER A 268 -7.61 -2.51 -3.71
C SER A 268 -7.61 -1.24 -4.58
N PHE A 269 -7.24 -0.09 -4.03
CA PHE A 269 -7.16 1.16 -4.78
C PHE A 269 -5.84 1.31 -5.56
N PHE A 270 -4.79 0.59 -5.19
CA PHE A 270 -3.55 0.55 -5.97
C PHE A 270 -3.62 -0.40 -7.16
N TYR A 271 -4.53 -1.38 -7.10
CA TYR A 271 -4.71 -2.38 -8.17
C TYR A 271 -5.55 -1.85 -9.35
N ARG A 272 -6.40 -0.85 -9.12
CA ARG A 272 -7.30 -0.29 -10.14
C ARG A 272 -6.54 0.75 -10.96
N GLU A 273 -6.07 0.30 -12.12
CA GLU A 273 -5.56 1.08 -13.26
C GLU A 273 -5.11 2.51 -12.90
N LEU A 274 -3.83 2.64 -12.52
CA LEU A 274 -3.11 3.87 -12.83
C LEU A 274 -3.17 4.04 -14.36
N PRO A 275 -3.73 5.14 -14.88
CA PRO A 275 -3.89 5.35 -16.32
C PRO A 275 -2.55 5.37 -17.08
#